data_AF-D4KYT7-F1
#
_entry.id   AF-D4KYT7-F1
#
_cell.length_a   1.000
_cell.length_b   1.000
_cell.length_c   1.000
_cell.angle_alpha   90.00
_cell.angle_beta   90.00
_cell.angle_gamma   90.00
#
_symmetry.space_group_name_H-M   'P 1'
#
loop_
_entity.id
_entity.type
_entity.pdbx_description
1 polymer ?
#
loop_
_entity_poly.entity_id
_entity_poly.type
_entity_poly.pdbx_seq_one_letter_code
_entity_poly.pdbx_strand_id
1 'polypeptide(L)'
;MLEFPENYFRGEELEGFYVEEMMKRAWAAQIKVLKEIERICQKRGITYFADYGTLLGAVRHKGFIPWDDDIDIAMKPTDYKRFLQIAEQELPEGWKLLSLYNNDEYTETFARVVNSDRINNYKEWLDEWFGCPFVVGVDIFPLNYMPLDEDEAEIQKELYIIVKNARAVCQEHTEEAEQLLKLVEEVCRVTLDRSGNLERQLSMLLERIRIMYDAEEQGELTQIEVFSRKSFCRIPQEAYEKSIPMMFEGTDVQVPVGWDTVLRAEYGDDYMTPIQVRSSACHDYPFYKKQMKILEERSKGKQ
;
A
#
# COMPACT_ATOMS: atom_id res chain seq x y z
N MET A 1 -4.63 -17.59 17.59
CA MET A 1 -5.85 -17.49 16.76
C MET A 1 -6.39 -16.08 17.00
N LEU A 2 -6.76 -15.35 15.94
CA LEU A 2 -7.37 -14.02 16.13
C LEU A 2 -8.74 -14.20 16.79
N GLU A 3 -8.95 -13.52 17.91
CA GLU A 3 -10.21 -13.56 18.65
C GLU A 3 -10.84 -12.18 18.60
N PHE A 4 -12.03 -12.11 18.00
CA PHE A 4 -12.83 -10.89 17.94
C PHE A 4 -14.01 -11.00 18.92
N PRO A 5 -14.39 -9.90 19.60
CA PRO A 5 -15.55 -9.92 20.48
C PRO A 5 -16.84 -10.19 19.69
N GLU A 6 -17.85 -10.77 20.35
CA GLU A 6 -19.08 -11.25 19.71
C GLU A 6 -19.83 -10.16 18.90
N ASN A 7 -19.69 -8.90 19.31
CA ASN A 7 -20.29 -7.75 18.64
C ASN A 7 -19.41 -7.09 17.58
N TYR A 8 -18.16 -7.52 17.39
CA TYR A 8 -17.21 -6.89 16.45
C TYR A 8 -17.75 -6.77 15.03
N PHE A 9 -18.43 -7.82 14.57
CA PHE A 9 -18.93 -7.89 13.20
C PHE A 9 -20.25 -7.13 12.98
N ARG A 10 -20.81 -6.49 14.02
CA ARG A 10 -22.04 -5.72 13.86
C ARG A 10 -21.71 -4.37 13.24
N GLY A 11 -22.54 -3.94 12.29
CA GLY A 11 -22.45 -2.57 11.78
C GLY A 11 -22.67 -1.56 12.91
N GLU A 12 -21.88 -0.50 12.91
CA GLU A 12 -21.91 0.53 13.96
C GLU A 12 -21.59 1.91 13.39
N GLU A 13 -22.08 2.95 14.07
CA GLU A 13 -21.77 4.34 13.75
C GLU A 13 -20.60 4.81 14.62
N LEU A 14 -19.48 5.14 13.96
CA LEU A 14 -18.26 5.66 14.59
C LEU A 14 -17.99 7.06 14.04
N GLU A 15 -17.93 8.05 14.93
CA GLU A 15 -17.66 9.46 14.56
C GLU A 15 -18.61 10.02 13.48
N GLY A 16 -19.87 9.57 13.42
CA GLY A 16 -20.82 9.99 12.38
C GLY A 16 -20.62 9.30 11.03
N PHE A 17 -19.80 8.25 10.99
CA PHE A 17 -19.63 7.37 9.84
C PHE A 17 -20.15 5.97 10.17
N TYR A 18 -21.03 5.44 9.32
CA TYR A 18 -21.57 4.09 9.51
C TYR A 18 -20.66 3.05 8.84
N VAL A 19 -20.04 2.21 9.67
CA VAL A 19 -19.23 1.08 9.21
C VAL A 19 -20.12 -0.14 9.03
N GLU A 20 -20.19 -0.66 7.81
CA GLU A 20 -21.00 -1.85 7.51
C GLU A 20 -20.41 -3.11 8.13
N GLU A 21 -21.28 -4.08 8.45
CA GLU A 21 -20.87 -5.41 8.92
C GLU A 21 -19.86 -6.08 7.96
N MET A 22 -20.08 -5.95 6.64
CA MET A 22 -19.16 -6.52 5.65
C MET A 22 -17.77 -5.86 5.71
N MET A 23 -17.69 -4.57 6.03
CA MET A 23 -16.41 -3.89 6.22
C MET A 23 -15.68 -4.42 7.45
N LYS A 24 -16.38 -4.60 8.58
CA LYS A 24 -15.81 -5.23 9.79
C LYS A 24 -15.26 -6.63 9.50
N ARG A 25 -15.98 -7.43 8.70
CA ARG A 25 -15.52 -8.76 8.25
C ARG A 25 -14.29 -8.67 7.36
N ALA A 26 -14.25 -7.73 6.44
CA ALA A 26 -13.09 -7.50 5.58
C ALA A 26 -11.87 -7.00 6.37
N TRP A 27 -12.04 -6.13 7.37
CA TRP A 27 -10.98 -5.74 8.31
C TRP A 27 -10.40 -6.94 9.06
N ALA A 28 -11.26 -7.81 9.62
CA ALA A 28 -10.79 -9.04 10.28
C ALA A 28 -9.99 -9.96 9.34
N ALA A 29 -10.45 -10.09 8.09
CA ALA A 29 -9.75 -10.85 7.06
C ALA A 29 -8.38 -10.23 6.71
N GLN A 30 -8.29 -8.90 6.62
CA GLN A 30 -7.02 -8.20 6.39
C GLN A 30 -6.04 -8.32 7.56
N ILE A 31 -6.51 -8.26 8.81
CA ILE A 31 -5.66 -8.51 9.98
C ILE A 31 -5.06 -9.92 9.93
N LYS A 32 -5.83 -10.92 9.47
CA LYS A 32 -5.29 -12.27 9.26
C LYS A 32 -4.18 -12.30 8.21
N VAL A 33 -4.30 -11.53 7.13
CA VAL A 33 -3.23 -11.38 6.13
C VAL A 33 -2.00 -10.71 6.75
N LEU A 34 -2.20 -9.60 7.48
CA LEU A 34 -1.13 -8.88 8.17
C LEU A 34 -0.37 -9.79 9.15
N LYS A 35 -1.07 -10.62 9.93
CA LYS A 35 -0.43 -11.55 10.87
C LYS A 35 0.39 -12.63 10.19
N GLU A 36 0.02 -13.04 8.98
CA GLU A 36 0.86 -13.95 8.20
C GLU A 36 2.11 -13.27 7.64
N ILE A 37 2.00 -12.01 7.20
CA ILE A 37 3.16 -11.19 6.84
C ILE A 37 4.09 -11.01 8.05
N GLU A 38 3.52 -10.68 9.22
CA GLU A 38 4.28 -10.55 10.47
C GLU A 38 5.01 -11.84 10.82
N ARG A 39 4.37 -13.01 10.68
CA ARG A 39 5.00 -14.32 10.89
C ARG A 39 6.23 -14.52 9.98
N ILE A 40 6.09 -14.18 8.70
CA ILE A 40 7.20 -14.27 7.72
C ILE A 40 8.33 -13.29 8.11
N CYS A 41 7.96 -12.05 8.44
CA CYS A 41 8.90 -11.01 8.82
C CYS A 41 9.72 -11.40 10.06
N GLN A 42 9.05 -11.86 11.13
CA GLN A 42 9.70 -12.34 12.35
C GLN A 42 10.63 -13.53 12.09
N LYS A 43 10.20 -14.49 11.26
CA LYS A 43 11.01 -15.66 10.89
C LYS A 43 12.28 -15.29 10.11
N ARG A 44 12.25 -14.20 9.34
CA ARG A 44 13.36 -13.77 8.46
C ARG A 44 14.17 -12.58 8.99
N GLY A 45 13.79 -12.02 10.13
CA GLY A 45 14.40 -10.79 10.63
C GLY A 45 14.25 -9.66 9.62
N ILE A 46 13.02 -9.48 9.12
CA ILE A 46 12.61 -8.35 8.27
C ILE A 46 11.75 -7.44 9.16
N THR A 47 12.03 -6.14 9.13
CA THR A 47 11.25 -5.16 9.88
C THR A 47 10.22 -4.52 8.96
N TYR A 48 8.97 -4.49 9.40
CA TYR A 48 7.91 -3.70 8.78
C TYR A 48 7.39 -2.66 9.78
N PHE A 49 6.71 -1.66 9.24
CA PHE A 49 6.11 -0.56 9.98
C PHE A 49 4.69 -0.36 9.48
N ALA A 50 3.71 -0.18 10.35
CA ALA A 50 2.41 0.37 9.95
C ALA A 50 2.65 1.72 9.30
N ASP A 51 1.87 2.01 8.27
CA ASP A 51 2.05 3.19 7.44
C ASP A 51 0.71 3.87 7.16
N TYR A 52 0.74 5.11 6.67
CA TYR A 52 -0.45 5.87 6.24
C TYR A 52 -1.66 5.76 7.21
N GLY A 53 -2.82 5.35 6.69
CA GLY A 53 -4.08 5.23 7.42
C GLY A 53 -4.02 4.21 8.54
N THR A 54 -3.23 3.14 8.34
CA THR A 54 -3.01 2.10 9.35
C THR A 54 -2.21 2.65 10.54
N LEU A 55 -1.12 3.39 10.29
CA LEU A 55 -0.34 4.03 11.36
C LEU A 55 -1.18 5.06 12.13
N LEU A 56 -1.88 5.92 11.39
CA LEU A 56 -2.75 6.93 11.98
C LEU A 56 -3.88 6.28 12.78
N GLY A 57 -4.47 5.20 12.27
CA GLY A 57 -5.48 4.39 12.95
C GLY A 57 -4.96 3.78 14.26
N ALA A 58 -3.78 3.16 14.25
CA ALA A 58 -3.16 2.60 15.45
C ALA A 58 -2.92 3.69 16.52
N VAL A 59 -2.44 4.86 16.12
CA VAL A 59 -2.17 5.97 17.04
C VAL A 59 -3.46 6.59 17.58
N ARG A 60 -4.40 6.94 16.70
CA ARG A 60 -5.59 7.73 17.03
C ARG A 60 -6.78 6.89 17.52
N HIS A 61 -7.07 5.78 16.85
CA HIS A 61 -8.27 4.97 17.09
C HIS A 61 -8.00 3.65 17.80
N LYS A 62 -6.72 3.23 17.90
CA LYS A 62 -6.35 1.88 18.37
C LYS A 62 -6.91 0.78 17.47
N GLY A 63 -7.07 1.09 16.19
CA GLY A 63 -7.72 0.24 15.18
C GLY A 63 -7.87 1.01 13.86
N PHE A 64 -8.76 0.55 12.99
CA PHE A 64 -9.02 1.23 11.72
C PHE A 64 -9.62 2.61 11.93
N ILE A 65 -9.31 3.52 11.02
CA ILE A 65 -10.08 4.76 10.87
C ILE A 65 -11.44 4.36 10.25
N PRO A 66 -12.59 4.89 10.72
CA PRO A 66 -13.90 4.36 10.31
C PRO A 66 -14.18 4.36 8.80
N TRP A 67 -13.60 5.31 8.06
CA TRP A 67 -13.76 5.45 6.60
C TRP A 67 -12.56 4.93 5.80
N ASP A 68 -11.75 4.07 6.41
CA ASP A 68 -10.57 3.44 5.81
C ASP A 68 -10.84 1.95 5.57
N ASP A 69 -10.37 1.42 4.45
CA ASP A 69 -10.76 0.09 3.98
C ASP A 69 -9.62 -0.88 3.68
N ASP A 70 -8.37 -0.44 3.83
CA ASP A 70 -7.17 -1.23 3.62
C ASP A 70 -6.20 -1.20 4.82
N ILE A 71 -5.14 -2.02 4.72
CA ILE A 71 -3.99 -2.00 5.62
C ILE A 71 -2.75 -1.68 4.78
N ASP A 72 -2.04 -0.64 5.22
CA ASP A 72 -0.78 -0.20 4.64
C ASP A 72 0.36 -0.44 5.62
N ILE A 73 1.42 -1.07 5.12
CA ILE A 73 2.68 -1.20 5.83
C ILE A 73 3.84 -0.71 4.96
N ALA A 74 4.92 -0.26 5.58
CA ALA A 74 6.15 0.14 4.94
C ALA A 74 7.31 -0.78 5.33
N MET A 75 8.29 -0.89 4.43
CA MET A 75 9.57 -1.56 4.68
C MET A 75 10.73 -0.69 4.18
N LYS A 76 11.86 -0.72 4.90
CA LYS A 76 13.12 -0.12 4.40
C LYS A 76 13.55 -0.80 3.10
N PRO A 77 14.30 -0.12 2.20
CA PRO A 77 14.67 -0.66 0.88
C PRO A 77 15.26 -2.08 0.92
N THR A 78 16.18 -2.33 1.86
CA THR A 78 16.86 -3.62 2.04
C THR A 78 15.89 -4.72 2.44
N ASP A 79 15.02 -4.43 3.40
CA ASP A 79 14.00 -5.36 3.91
C ASP A 79 12.88 -5.61 2.90
N TYR A 80 12.44 -4.58 2.18
CA TYR A 80 11.47 -4.71 1.09
C TYR A 80 11.99 -5.66 0.01
N LYS A 81 13.23 -5.45 -0.46
CA LYS A 81 13.88 -6.32 -1.44
C LYS A 81 14.00 -7.77 -0.94
N ARG A 82 14.38 -7.96 0.32
CA ARG A 82 14.47 -9.30 0.94
C ARG A 82 13.10 -9.96 1.01
N PHE A 83 12.06 -9.21 1.39
CA PHE A 83 10.68 -9.72 1.49
C PHE A 83 10.17 -10.21 0.13
N LEU A 84 10.33 -9.41 -0.93
CA LEU A 84 9.90 -9.79 -2.28
C LEU A 84 10.55 -11.09 -2.79
N GLN A 85 11.78 -11.38 -2.37
CA GLN A 85 12.49 -12.59 -2.77
C GLN A 85 11.99 -13.87 -2.07
N ILE A 86 11.42 -13.74 -0.86
CA ILE A 86 11.10 -14.89 0.00
C ILE A 86 9.61 -15.10 0.22
N ALA A 87 8.78 -14.06 0.11
CA ALA A 87 7.39 -14.11 0.56
C ALA A 87 6.56 -15.13 -0.22
N GLU A 88 6.63 -15.16 -1.56
CA GLU A 88 5.84 -16.10 -2.38
C GLU A 88 6.09 -17.58 -2.00
N GLN A 89 7.30 -17.92 -1.55
CA GLN A 89 7.65 -19.29 -1.17
C GLN A 89 7.20 -19.67 0.25
N GLU A 90 6.87 -18.68 1.08
CA GLU A 90 6.50 -18.87 2.48
C GLU A 90 5.04 -18.58 2.78
N LEU A 91 4.34 -17.96 1.83
CA LEU A 91 2.91 -17.77 1.91
C LEU A 91 2.18 -19.11 1.87
N PRO A 92 1.04 -19.24 2.59
CA PRO A 92 0.22 -20.43 2.53
C PRO A 92 -0.29 -20.72 1.11
N GLU A 93 -0.66 -21.98 0.86
CA GLU A 93 -1.24 -22.37 -0.42
C GLU A 93 -2.48 -21.51 -0.74
N GLY A 94 -2.56 -21.03 -1.99
CA GLY A 94 -3.64 -20.16 -2.47
C GLY A 94 -3.38 -18.67 -2.31
N TRP A 95 -2.52 -18.26 -1.39
CA TRP A 95 -2.15 -16.86 -1.20
C TRP A 95 -1.18 -16.41 -2.30
N LYS A 96 -1.09 -15.09 -2.51
CA LYS A 96 -0.24 -14.51 -3.56
C LYS A 96 0.47 -13.27 -3.08
N LEU A 97 1.74 -13.14 -3.44
CA LEU A 97 2.41 -11.85 -3.54
C LEU A 97 2.10 -11.25 -4.92
N LEU A 98 1.67 -10.00 -4.95
CA LEU A 98 1.52 -9.20 -6.15
C LEU A 98 2.55 -8.08 -6.11
N SER A 99 3.35 -7.96 -7.16
CA SER A 99 4.35 -6.91 -7.29
C SER A 99 4.69 -6.69 -8.75
N LEU A 100 5.30 -5.56 -9.05
CA LEU A 100 5.83 -5.26 -10.38
C LEU A 100 6.81 -6.34 -10.90
N TYR A 101 7.47 -7.07 -9.99
CA TYR A 101 8.52 -8.04 -10.32
C TYR A 101 8.02 -9.46 -10.61
N ASN A 102 6.83 -9.83 -10.14
CA ASN A 102 6.32 -11.20 -10.24
C ASN A 102 4.99 -11.32 -11.00
N ASN A 103 4.37 -10.20 -11.37
CA ASN A 103 3.14 -10.18 -12.15
C ASN A 103 3.20 -9.06 -13.20
N ASP A 104 3.11 -9.43 -14.47
CA ASP A 104 3.17 -8.49 -15.59
C ASP A 104 1.90 -7.61 -15.73
N GLU A 105 0.79 -8.03 -15.13
CA GLU A 105 -0.45 -7.24 -15.09
C GLU A 105 -0.50 -6.29 -13.88
N TYR A 106 0.41 -6.46 -12.91
CA TYR A 106 0.49 -5.61 -11.74
C TYR A 106 1.41 -4.41 -12.02
N THR A 107 0.83 -3.22 -12.10
CA THR A 107 1.53 -1.98 -12.49
C THR A 107 1.76 -1.01 -11.32
N GLU A 108 1.38 -1.37 -10.10
CA GLU A 108 1.69 -0.52 -8.95
C GLU A 108 3.15 -0.65 -8.51
N THR A 109 3.68 0.42 -7.92
CA THR A 109 5.08 0.53 -7.46
C THR A 109 5.29 0.09 -6.01
N PHE A 110 4.25 -0.45 -5.38
CA PHE A 110 4.30 -1.15 -4.10
C PHE A 110 4.01 -2.64 -4.31
N ALA A 111 4.07 -3.44 -3.24
CA ALA A 111 3.68 -4.85 -3.32
C ALA A 111 2.42 -5.09 -2.47
N ARG A 112 1.64 -6.11 -2.82
CA ARG A 112 0.45 -6.50 -2.07
C ARG A 112 0.47 -7.99 -1.81
N VAL A 113 0.28 -8.41 -0.56
CA VAL A 113 -0.03 -9.81 -0.27
C VAL A 113 -1.54 -9.96 -0.23
N VAL A 114 -2.08 -10.90 -1.01
CA VAL A 114 -3.51 -11.22 -1.03
C VAL A 114 -3.77 -12.65 -0.58
N ASN A 115 -4.94 -12.87 -0.01
CA ASN A 115 -5.36 -14.20 0.46
C ASN A 115 -5.74 -15.17 -0.66
N SER A 116 -6.02 -14.68 -1.88
CA SER A 116 -6.46 -15.49 -3.03
C SER A 116 -6.43 -14.67 -4.32
N ASP A 117 -6.54 -15.34 -5.47
CA ASP A 117 -6.73 -14.76 -6.79
C ASP A 117 -8.22 -14.64 -7.20
N ARG A 118 -9.14 -15.10 -6.34
CA ARG A 118 -10.58 -15.17 -6.66
C ARG A 118 -11.47 -14.97 -5.44
N ILE A 119 -12.65 -14.41 -5.71
CA ILE A 119 -13.78 -14.33 -4.78
C ILE A 119 -14.31 -15.74 -4.50
N ASN A 120 -14.66 -16.03 -3.25
CA ASN A 120 -15.10 -17.35 -2.81
C ASN A 120 -16.26 -17.25 -1.78
N ASN A 121 -17.40 -17.87 -2.12
CA ASN A 121 -18.62 -17.86 -1.29
C ASN A 121 -18.91 -19.24 -0.65
N TYR A 122 -17.99 -20.19 -0.70
CA TYR A 122 -18.18 -21.49 -0.06
C TYR A 122 -18.10 -21.36 1.47
N LYS A 123 -18.83 -22.21 2.18
CA LYS A 123 -18.95 -22.12 3.63
C LYS A 123 -17.59 -22.21 4.33
N GLU A 124 -16.75 -23.14 3.91
CA GLU A 124 -15.43 -23.37 4.48
C GLU A 124 -14.55 -22.12 4.35
N TRP A 125 -14.65 -21.42 3.22
CA TRP A 125 -13.96 -20.15 3.00
C TRP A 125 -14.50 -19.05 3.92
N LEU A 126 -15.83 -18.91 4.00
CA LEU A 126 -16.45 -17.89 4.84
C LEU A 126 -16.14 -18.12 6.32
N ASP A 127 -16.13 -19.37 6.79
CA ASP A 127 -15.74 -19.72 8.15
C ASP A 127 -14.27 -19.36 8.42
N GLU A 128 -13.39 -19.56 7.43
CA GLU A 128 -11.97 -19.23 7.51
C GLU A 128 -11.67 -17.72 7.44
N TRP A 129 -12.48 -16.96 6.71
CA TRP A 129 -12.28 -15.55 6.39
C TRP A 129 -13.33 -14.64 7.03
N PHE A 130 -13.84 -15.04 8.19
CA PHE A 130 -14.75 -14.23 9.03
C PHE A 130 -16.02 -13.76 8.29
N GLY A 131 -16.49 -14.54 7.32
CA GLY A 131 -17.63 -14.22 6.47
C GLY A 131 -17.31 -13.26 5.32
N CYS A 132 -16.05 -12.92 5.08
CA CYS A 132 -15.62 -12.10 3.95
C CYS A 132 -15.40 -12.99 2.71
N PRO A 133 -16.16 -12.78 1.61
CA PRO A 133 -16.00 -13.57 0.39
C PRO A 133 -14.89 -13.03 -0.53
N PHE A 134 -14.44 -11.81 -0.29
CA PHE A 134 -13.63 -11.05 -1.22
C PHE A 134 -12.15 -11.42 -1.13
N VAL A 135 -11.43 -11.12 -2.20
CA VAL A 135 -9.98 -11.06 -2.14
C VAL A 135 -9.62 -9.86 -1.28
N VAL A 136 -8.91 -10.10 -0.18
CA VAL A 136 -8.37 -9.07 0.72
C VAL A 136 -6.86 -9.10 0.65
N GLY A 137 -6.22 -7.97 0.94
CA GLY A 137 -4.77 -7.89 0.97
C GLY A 137 -4.25 -6.80 1.89
N VAL A 138 -2.93 -6.76 2.01
CA VAL A 138 -2.17 -5.73 2.73
C VAL A 138 -1.16 -5.14 1.76
N ASP A 139 -1.10 -3.82 1.70
CA ASP A 139 -0.16 -3.07 0.88
C ASP A 139 1.16 -2.87 1.61
N ILE A 140 2.24 -3.04 0.85
CA ILE A 140 3.61 -3.02 1.33
C ILE A 140 4.37 -1.98 0.52
N PHE A 141 4.49 -0.80 1.09
CA PHE A 141 5.17 0.34 0.48
C PHE A 141 6.67 0.28 0.74
N PRO A 142 7.50 0.49 -0.30
CA PRO A 142 8.92 0.60 -0.10
C PRO A 142 9.29 2.03 0.29
N LEU A 143 9.97 2.19 1.42
CA LEU A 143 10.62 3.45 1.76
C LEU A 143 11.77 3.75 0.79
N ASN A 144 12.21 5.01 0.78
CA ASN A 144 13.23 5.55 -0.09
C ASN A 144 14.31 6.26 0.70
N TYR A 145 15.57 5.93 0.44
CA TYR A 145 16.66 6.79 0.86
C TYR A 145 16.64 8.07 0.03
N MET A 146 16.73 9.20 0.73
CA MET A 146 16.89 10.51 0.11
C MET A 146 18.37 10.74 -0.25
N PRO A 147 18.67 11.37 -1.39
CA PRO A 147 20.00 11.90 -1.66
C PRO A 147 20.43 12.89 -0.57
N LEU A 148 21.72 12.90 -0.24
CA LEU A 148 22.28 13.88 0.69
C LEU A 148 22.43 15.27 0.04
N ASP A 149 22.59 15.29 -1.28
CA ASP A 149 22.65 16.51 -2.07
C ASP A 149 21.24 16.95 -2.46
N GLU A 150 20.89 18.19 -2.14
CA GLU A 150 19.55 18.73 -2.38
C GLU A 150 19.24 18.88 -3.88
N ASP A 151 20.24 19.17 -4.71
CA ASP A 151 20.05 19.27 -6.15
C ASP A 151 19.79 17.89 -6.75
N GLU A 152 20.48 16.84 -6.26
CA GLU A 152 20.20 15.45 -6.62
C GLU A 152 18.79 14.99 -6.18
N ALA A 153 18.35 15.37 -4.98
CA ALA A 153 17.00 15.07 -4.49
C ALA A 153 15.91 15.71 -5.38
N GLU A 154 16.10 16.97 -5.77
CA GLU A 154 15.18 17.63 -6.69
C GLU A 154 15.23 17.04 -8.11
N ILE A 155 16.41 16.65 -8.62
CA ILE A 155 16.51 15.94 -9.91
C ILE A 155 15.74 14.62 -9.88
N GLN A 156 15.93 13.81 -8.83
CA GLN A 156 15.21 12.53 -8.67
C GLN A 156 13.70 12.73 -8.69
N LYS A 157 13.23 13.74 -7.94
CA LYS A 157 11.82 14.11 -7.85
C LYS A 157 11.25 14.59 -9.18
N GLU A 158 11.95 15.46 -9.90
CA GLU A 158 11.50 15.95 -11.21
C GLU A 158 11.40 14.80 -12.23
N LEU A 159 12.40 13.92 -12.27
CA LEU A 159 12.33 12.71 -13.11
C LEU A 159 11.13 11.84 -12.73
N TYR A 160 10.89 11.64 -11.43
CA TYR A 160 9.75 10.87 -10.93
C TYR A 160 8.41 11.50 -11.36
N ILE A 161 8.26 12.83 -11.22
CA ILE A 161 7.06 13.57 -11.61
C ILE A 161 6.80 13.45 -13.12
N ILE A 162 7.83 13.62 -13.95
CA ILE A 162 7.71 13.50 -15.41
C ILE A 162 7.19 12.10 -15.79
N VAL A 163 7.81 11.04 -15.27
CA VAL A 163 7.43 9.66 -15.58
C VAL A 163 6.05 9.33 -15.04
N LYS A 164 5.70 9.80 -13.83
CA LYS A 164 4.40 9.61 -13.21
C LYS A 164 3.29 10.28 -14.01
N ASN A 165 3.51 11.51 -14.46
CA ASN A 165 2.56 12.24 -15.30
C ASN A 165 2.38 11.54 -16.66
N ALA A 166 3.46 11.04 -17.27
CA ALA A 166 3.36 10.23 -18.48
C ALA A 166 2.56 8.94 -18.24
N ARG A 167 2.77 8.24 -17.10
CA ARG A 167 2.02 7.04 -16.73
C ARG A 167 0.52 7.34 -16.62
N ALA A 168 0.15 8.45 -15.99
CA ALA A 168 -1.25 8.82 -15.77
C ALA A 168 -2.06 8.99 -17.06
N VAL A 169 -1.42 9.38 -18.17
CA VAL A 169 -2.10 9.64 -19.46
C VAL A 169 -1.69 8.69 -20.58
N CYS A 170 -0.84 7.69 -20.32
CA CYS A 170 -0.25 6.85 -21.37
C CYS A 170 -1.28 6.01 -22.18
N GLN A 171 -2.49 5.86 -21.66
CA GLN A 171 -3.59 5.14 -22.30
C GLN A 171 -4.56 6.06 -23.07
N GLU A 172 -4.41 7.38 -22.99
CA GLU A 172 -5.34 8.34 -23.61
C GLU A 172 -5.10 8.52 -25.12
N HIS A 173 -3.91 8.15 -25.63
CA HIS A 173 -3.53 8.26 -27.04
C HIS A 173 -3.67 9.69 -27.63
N THR A 174 -3.45 10.71 -26.81
CA THR A 174 -3.47 12.13 -27.20
C THR A 174 -2.10 12.63 -27.65
N GLU A 175 -2.06 13.82 -28.28
CA GLU A 175 -0.79 14.46 -28.63
C GLU A 175 0.01 14.82 -27.38
N GLU A 176 -0.67 15.28 -26.33
CA GLU A 176 -0.10 15.59 -25.03
C GLU A 176 0.53 14.36 -24.37
N ALA A 177 -0.15 13.20 -24.43
CA ALA A 177 0.40 11.95 -23.92
C ALA A 177 1.67 11.54 -24.68
N GLU A 178 1.68 11.63 -26.01
CA GLU A 178 2.87 11.28 -26.81
C GLU A 178 4.04 12.26 -26.58
N GLN A 179 3.77 13.55 -26.35
CA GLN A 179 4.80 14.52 -25.97
C GLN A 179 5.44 14.17 -24.62
N LEU A 180 4.65 13.77 -23.63
CA LEU A 180 5.17 13.30 -22.33
C LEU A 180 6.00 12.02 -22.47
N LEU A 181 5.58 11.06 -23.29
CA LEU A 181 6.36 9.84 -23.55
C LEU A 181 7.72 10.16 -24.18
N LYS A 182 7.77 11.05 -25.17
CA LYS A 182 9.04 11.50 -25.78
C LYS A 182 9.93 12.23 -24.79
N LEU A 183 9.34 13.07 -23.93
CA LEU A 183 10.09 13.73 -22.86
C LEU A 183 10.72 12.71 -21.92
N VAL A 184 9.96 11.68 -21.49
CA VAL A 184 10.49 10.57 -20.68
C VAL A 184 11.66 9.88 -21.35
N GLU A 185 11.56 9.55 -22.64
CA GLU A 185 12.65 8.93 -23.40
C GLU A 185 13.92 9.79 -23.43
N GLU A 186 13.76 11.11 -23.62
CA GLU A 186 14.86 12.07 -23.63
C GLU A 186 15.52 12.20 -22.25
N VAL A 187 14.75 12.51 -21.21
CA VAL A 187 15.30 12.81 -19.89
C VAL A 187 15.82 11.56 -19.18
N CYS A 188 15.16 10.41 -19.35
CA CYS A 188 15.57 9.14 -18.75
C CYS A 188 16.51 8.33 -19.65
N ARG A 189 16.74 8.76 -20.90
CA ARG A 189 17.56 8.07 -21.91
C ARG A 189 17.13 6.62 -22.11
N VAL A 190 15.84 6.41 -22.28
CA VAL A 190 15.21 5.09 -22.53
C VAL A 190 14.47 5.10 -23.86
N THR A 191 14.07 3.92 -24.34
CA THR A 191 13.14 3.78 -25.45
C THR A 191 11.90 3.05 -24.95
N LEU A 192 10.73 3.65 -25.15
CA LEU A 192 9.45 3.09 -24.76
C LEU A 192 8.81 2.38 -25.96
N ASP A 193 8.44 1.12 -25.78
CA ASP A 193 7.69 0.36 -26.78
C ASP A 193 6.21 0.72 -26.70
N ARG A 194 5.74 1.53 -27.66
CA ARG A 194 4.33 1.93 -27.79
C ARG A 194 3.39 0.77 -28.09
N SER A 195 3.91 -0.36 -28.61
CA SER A 195 3.10 -1.55 -28.90
C SER A 195 2.93 -2.47 -27.68
N GLY A 196 3.77 -2.27 -26.66
CA GLY A 196 3.74 -3.03 -25.41
C GLY A 196 2.89 -2.37 -24.32
N ASN A 197 2.97 -2.91 -23.11
CA ASN A 197 2.32 -2.33 -21.94
C ASN A 197 3.11 -1.10 -21.46
N LEU A 198 2.72 0.09 -21.93
CA LEU A 198 3.35 1.36 -21.56
C LEU A 198 3.26 1.65 -20.06
N GLU A 199 2.13 1.34 -19.42
CA GLU A 199 1.95 1.56 -17.99
C GLU A 199 2.98 0.78 -17.17
N ARG A 200 3.20 -0.50 -17.52
CA ARG A 200 4.24 -1.33 -16.90
C ARG A 200 5.64 -0.78 -17.14
N GLN A 201 5.96 -0.41 -18.38
CA GLN A 201 7.28 0.16 -18.71
C GLN A 201 7.59 1.42 -17.90
N LEU A 202 6.61 2.31 -17.78
CA LEU A 202 6.73 3.53 -16.99
C LEU A 202 6.82 3.22 -15.49
N SER A 203 6.08 2.22 -15.00
CA SER A 203 6.15 1.78 -13.59
C SER A 203 7.52 1.17 -13.24
N MET A 204 8.12 0.40 -14.15
CA MET A 204 9.50 -0.09 -14.02
C MET A 204 10.51 1.06 -14.01
N LEU A 205 10.24 2.13 -14.77
CA LEU A 205 11.10 3.30 -14.76
C LEU A 205 10.96 4.11 -13.46
N LEU A 206 9.74 4.26 -12.93
CA LEU A 206 9.51 4.84 -11.59
C LEU A 206 10.28 4.06 -10.53
N GLU A 207 10.22 2.73 -10.54
CA GLU A 207 10.96 1.89 -9.60
C GLU A 207 12.48 2.06 -9.73
N ARG A 208 13.01 2.21 -10.95
CA ARG A 208 14.43 2.50 -11.17
C ARG A 208 14.84 3.87 -10.64
N ILE A 209 14.03 4.90 -10.88
CA ILE A 209 14.25 6.26 -10.35
C ILE A 209 14.22 6.24 -8.83
N ARG A 210 13.26 5.52 -8.26
CA ARG A 210 13.04 5.35 -6.84
C ARG A 210 14.29 4.78 -6.14
N ILE A 211 14.99 3.82 -6.75
CA ILE A 211 16.17 3.15 -6.19
C ILE A 211 17.52 3.70 -6.71
N MET A 212 17.56 4.90 -7.29
CA MET A 212 18.82 5.47 -7.82
C MET A 212 19.88 5.71 -6.75
N TYR A 213 19.48 5.84 -5.49
CA TYR A 213 20.35 6.21 -4.38
C TYR A 213 20.26 5.19 -3.24
N ASP A 214 21.43 4.69 -2.83
CA ASP A 214 21.63 3.77 -1.72
C ASP A 214 22.36 4.50 -0.58
N ALA A 215 21.67 5.39 0.15
CA ALA A 215 22.27 6.08 1.31
C ALA A 215 22.05 5.26 2.61
N GLU A 216 22.68 4.08 2.67
CA GLU A 216 22.40 3.04 3.67
C GLU A 216 22.65 3.43 5.13
N GLU A 217 23.31 4.55 5.46
CA GLU A 217 23.63 4.88 6.87
C GLU A 217 23.59 6.37 7.26
N GLN A 218 23.31 7.30 6.34
CA GLN A 218 23.22 8.74 6.67
C GLN A 218 22.10 9.41 5.89
N GLY A 219 21.27 10.21 6.58
CA GLY A 219 20.28 11.09 5.95
C GLY A 219 18.83 10.75 6.31
N GLU A 220 17.94 11.01 5.37
CA GLU A 220 16.49 10.92 5.54
C GLU A 220 15.90 9.81 4.67
N LEU A 221 14.76 9.28 5.11
CA LEU A 221 13.88 8.42 4.35
C LEU A 221 12.68 9.23 3.85
N THR A 222 12.06 8.75 2.79
CA THR A 222 10.76 9.23 2.33
C THR A 222 9.96 8.12 1.67
N GLN A 223 8.76 8.44 1.22
CA GLN A 223 8.11 7.74 0.13
C GLN A 223 8.06 8.69 -1.06
N ILE A 224 8.76 8.34 -2.15
CA ILE A 224 8.97 9.27 -3.27
C ILE A 224 7.65 9.79 -3.88
N GLU A 225 6.61 8.96 -3.84
CA GLU A 225 5.25 9.34 -4.26
C GLU A 225 4.69 10.51 -3.45
N VAL A 226 4.88 10.48 -2.12
CA VAL A 226 4.47 11.57 -1.21
C VAL A 226 5.39 12.77 -1.39
N PHE A 227 6.70 12.56 -1.43
CA PHE A 227 7.69 13.62 -1.64
C PHE A 227 7.45 14.41 -2.93
N SER A 228 7.04 13.72 -4.01
CA SER A 228 6.70 14.35 -5.30
C SER A 228 5.55 15.36 -5.22
N ARG A 229 4.67 15.22 -4.21
CA ARG A 229 3.51 16.10 -3.97
C ARG A 229 3.75 17.07 -2.80
N LYS A 230 4.53 16.63 -1.82
CA LYS A 230 4.83 17.31 -0.56
C LYS A 230 6.34 17.27 -0.35
N SER A 231 7.05 18.27 -0.89
CA SER A 231 8.52 18.34 -0.78
C SER A 231 9.06 18.39 0.66
N PHE A 232 8.19 18.56 1.66
CA PHE A 232 8.55 18.52 3.08
C PHE A 232 8.43 17.11 3.70
N CYS A 233 7.96 16.10 2.97
CA CYS A 233 7.88 14.73 3.44
C CYS A 233 9.29 14.10 3.45
N ARG A 234 10.05 14.46 4.48
CA ARG A 234 11.40 13.97 4.76
C ARG A 234 11.41 13.46 6.19
N ILE A 235 11.86 12.23 6.38
CA ILE A 235 11.73 11.53 7.65
C ILE A 235 13.13 11.11 8.11
N PRO A 236 13.63 11.58 9.26
CA PRO A 236 14.89 11.11 9.80
C PRO A 236 14.91 9.58 9.96
N GLN A 237 16.03 8.93 9.60
CA GLN A 237 16.14 7.46 9.67
C GLN A 237 15.88 6.91 11.08
N GLU A 238 16.16 7.70 12.12
CA GLU A 238 15.92 7.36 13.51
C GLU A 238 14.44 7.09 13.80
N ALA A 239 13.52 7.72 13.06
CA ALA A 239 12.09 7.45 13.20
C ALA A 239 11.75 5.99 12.85
N TYR A 240 12.54 5.38 11.97
CA TYR A 240 12.46 3.99 11.55
C TYR A 240 13.58 3.12 12.14
N GLU A 241 14.26 3.54 13.23
CA GLU A 241 15.36 2.78 13.83
C GLU A 241 14.91 1.37 14.25
N LYS A 242 13.73 1.29 14.85
CA LYS A 242 13.08 0.04 15.25
C LYS A 242 11.57 0.18 15.14
N SER A 243 10.89 -0.95 15.05
CA SER A 243 9.45 -1.00 15.23
C SER A 243 9.09 -1.32 16.68
N ILE A 244 7.93 -0.82 17.11
CA ILE A 244 7.37 -1.08 18.44
C ILE A 244 5.91 -1.54 18.28
N PRO A 245 5.42 -2.47 19.11
CA PRO A 245 4.03 -2.90 19.03
C PRO A 245 3.09 -1.79 19.53
N MET A 246 1.99 -1.57 18.81
CA MET A 246 0.90 -0.66 19.21
C MET A 246 -0.45 -1.35 19.02
N MET A 247 -1.40 -1.08 19.92
CA MET A 247 -2.76 -1.65 19.85
C MET A 247 -3.44 -1.32 18.52
N PHE A 248 -3.98 -2.35 17.87
CA PHE A 248 -4.75 -2.25 16.64
C PHE A 248 -5.82 -3.35 16.59
N GLU A 249 -7.10 -3.00 16.68
CA GLU A 249 -8.24 -3.93 16.58
C GLU A 249 -8.17 -5.12 17.58
N GLY A 250 -7.80 -4.85 18.82
CA GLY A 250 -7.69 -5.86 19.87
C GLY A 250 -6.45 -6.76 19.76
N THR A 251 -5.61 -6.56 18.74
CA THR A 251 -4.27 -7.12 18.62
C THR A 251 -3.24 -5.99 18.61
N ASP A 252 -2.11 -6.21 17.95
CA ASP A 252 -1.03 -5.26 17.80
C ASP A 252 -0.60 -5.14 16.33
N VAL A 253 -0.03 -4.00 15.99
CA VAL A 253 0.71 -3.76 14.76
C VAL A 253 2.04 -3.12 15.11
N GLN A 254 3.10 -3.48 14.37
CA GLN A 254 4.41 -2.87 14.51
C GLN A 254 4.40 -1.47 13.91
N VAL A 255 4.61 -0.42 14.70
CA VAL A 255 4.68 0.98 14.25
C VAL A 255 6.13 1.49 14.32
N PRO A 256 6.52 2.53 13.54
CA PRO A 256 7.85 3.14 13.68
C PRO A 256 8.01 3.77 15.07
N VAL A 257 9.21 3.66 15.67
CA VAL A 257 9.49 4.26 16.98
C VAL A 257 9.26 5.79 16.98
N GLY A 258 9.54 6.44 15.86
CA GLY A 258 9.26 7.86 15.62
C GLY A 258 7.93 8.12 14.91
N TRP A 259 6.88 7.35 15.21
CA TRP A 259 5.57 7.48 14.56
C TRP A 259 5.01 8.91 14.51
N ASP A 260 5.25 9.76 15.52
CA ASP A 260 4.79 11.17 15.50
C ASP A 260 5.50 11.96 14.39
N THR A 261 6.81 11.73 14.19
CA THR A 261 7.59 12.34 13.12
C THR A 261 7.10 11.89 11.74
N VAL A 262 6.81 10.60 11.59
CA VAL A 262 6.26 10.03 10.35
C VAL A 262 4.90 10.67 10.02
N LEU A 263 3.96 10.65 10.97
CA LEU A 263 2.62 11.19 10.76
C LEU A 263 2.61 12.70 10.48
N ARG A 264 3.49 13.49 11.12
CA ARG A 264 3.65 14.92 10.81
C ARG A 264 4.18 15.15 9.39
N ALA A 265 5.15 14.34 8.96
CA ALA A 265 5.69 14.44 7.60
C ALA A 265 4.63 14.11 6.53
N GLU A 266 3.78 13.12 6.80
CA GLU A 266 2.76 12.66 5.86
C GLU A 266 1.51 13.54 5.85
N TYR A 267 1.00 13.92 7.03
CA TYR A 267 -0.31 14.54 7.18
C TYR A 267 -0.28 16.00 7.66
N GLY A 268 0.87 16.49 8.17
CA GLY A 268 0.99 17.81 8.78
C GLY A 268 0.76 17.80 10.29
N ASP A 269 0.92 18.94 10.96
CA ASP A 269 0.91 19.05 12.42
C ASP A 269 -0.44 18.73 13.09
N ASP A 270 -1.53 18.85 12.34
CA ASP A 270 -2.91 18.65 12.77
C ASP A 270 -3.45 17.24 12.46
N TYR A 271 -2.57 16.28 12.15
CA TYR A 271 -2.92 14.90 11.75
C TYR A 271 -3.87 14.16 12.72
N MET A 272 -3.88 14.56 13.99
CA MET A 272 -4.78 14.01 15.01
C MET A 272 -6.24 14.44 14.83
N THR A 273 -6.50 15.51 14.08
CA THR A 273 -7.85 15.99 13.77
C THR A 273 -8.51 15.04 12.76
N PRO A 274 -9.65 14.41 13.09
CA PRO A 274 -10.34 13.54 12.15
C PRO A 274 -10.87 14.32 10.94
N ILE A 275 -10.53 13.86 9.73
CA ILE A 275 -11.03 14.40 8.47
C ILE A 275 -11.74 13.26 7.75
N GLN A 276 -13.07 13.36 7.62
CA GLN A 276 -13.86 12.39 6.88
C GLN A 276 -13.71 12.63 5.38
N VAL A 277 -12.98 11.73 4.72
CA VAL A 277 -12.85 11.74 3.26
C VAL A 277 -13.60 10.53 2.73
N ARG A 278 -14.79 10.74 2.15
CA ARG A 278 -15.65 9.66 1.63
C ARG A 278 -15.11 8.98 0.36
N SER A 279 -14.21 9.67 -0.33
CA SER A 279 -13.48 9.23 -1.52
C SER A 279 -12.34 10.22 -1.67
N SER A 280 -11.12 9.77 -1.39
CA SER A 280 -9.93 10.52 -1.76
C SER A 280 -9.60 10.19 -3.21
N ALA A 281 -8.74 10.96 -3.87
CA ALA A 281 -8.24 10.59 -5.19
C ALA A 281 -7.48 9.24 -5.22
N CYS A 282 -7.23 8.63 -4.05
CA CYS A 282 -6.42 7.42 -3.90
C CYS A 282 -7.21 6.15 -3.56
N HIS A 283 -8.43 6.21 -2.96
CA HIS A 283 -9.19 5.00 -2.59
C HIS A 283 -10.71 5.13 -2.84
N ASP A 284 -11.30 4.06 -3.38
CA ASP A 284 -12.75 3.89 -3.63
C ASP A 284 -13.37 3.07 -2.48
N TYR A 285 -13.83 3.73 -1.41
CA TYR A 285 -14.46 3.03 -0.27
C TYR A 285 -15.85 2.45 -0.61
N PRO A 286 -16.16 1.20 -0.21
CA PRO A 286 -15.22 0.17 0.24
C PRO A 286 -14.57 -0.53 -0.96
N PHE A 287 -13.33 -1.01 -0.80
CA PHE A 287 -12.51 -1.61 -1.86
C PHE A 287 -13.22 -2.77 -2.57
N TYR A 288 -14.03 -3.52 -1.82
CA TYR A 288 -14.76 -4.67 -2.33
C TYR A 288 -15.96 -4.33 -3.23
N LYS A 289 -16.31 -3.04 -3.39
CA LYS A 289 -17.41 -2.61 -4.26
C LYS A 289 -17.23 -3.06 -5.71
N LYS A 290 -15.99 -3.10 -6.22
CA LYS A 290 -15.67 -3.63 -7.56
C LYS A 290 -15.89 -5.14 -7.61
N GLN A 291 -15.53 -5.85 -6.55
CA GLN A 291 -15.69 -7.31 -6.43
C GLN A 291 -17.17 -7.73 -6.29
N MET A 292 -17.99 -6.92 -5.61
CA MET A 292 -19.43 -7.13 -5.54
C MET A 292 -20.09 -7.13 -6.92
N LYS A 293 -19.73 -6.18 -7.79
CA LYS A 293 -20.26 -6.13 -9.17
C LYS A 293 -19.96 -7.41 -9.95
N ILE A 294 -18.74 -7.95 -9.80
CA ILE A 294 -18.34 -9.22 -10.44
C ILE A 294 -19.21 -10.38 -9.93
N LEU A 295 -19.53 -10.44 -8.63
CA LEU A 295 -20.44 -11.45 -8.07
C LEU A 295 -21.86 -11.34 -8.61
N GLU A 296 -22.38 -10.12 -8.71
CA GLU A 296 -23.72 -9.86 -9.24
C GLU A 296 -23.85 -10.28 -10.70
N GLU A 297 -22.85 -9.98 -11.52
CA GLU A 297 -22.79 -10.36 -12.94
C GLU A 297 -22.74 -11.89 -13.12
N ARG A 298 -21.91 -12.57 -12.32
CA ARG A 298 -21.83 -14.05 -12.32
C ARG A 298 -23.14 -14.73 -11.92
N SER A 299 -23.92 -14.07 -11.07
CA SER A 299 -25.22 -14.57 -10.61
C SER A 299 -26.31 -14.39 -11.67
N LYS A 300 -26.24 -13.30 -12.46
CA LYS A 300 -27.17 -13.01 -13.57
C LYS A 300 -26.91 -13.89 -14.80
N GLY A 301 -25.66 -14.23 -15.09
CA GLY A 301 -25.29 -15.11 -16.22
C GLY A 301 -25.61 -16.60 -16.04
N LYS A 302 -26.20 -17.00 -14.91
CA LYS A 302 -26.64 -18.37 -14.60
C LYS A 302 -28.16 -18.58 -14.71
N GLN A 303 -28.92 -17.58 -15.21
CA GLN A 303 -30.35 -17.68 -15.50
C GLN A 303 -30.62 -18.00 -16.97
#